data_AF-A0A537W291-F1
#
_entry.id   AF-A0A537W291-F1
#
_cell.length_a   1.000
_cell.length_b   1.000
_cell.length_c   1.000
_cell.angle_alpha   90.00
_cell.angle_beta   90.00
_cell.angle_gamma   90.00
#
_symmetry.space_group_name_H-M   'P 1'
#
loop_
_entity.id
_entity.type
_entity.pdbx_description
1 polymer ?
#
loop_
_entity_poly.entity_id
_entity_poly.type
_entity_poly.pdbx_seq_one_letter_code
_entity_poly.pdbx_strand_id
1 'polypeptide(L)'
;MSDATNQAARERWSALPASLRPRPVDLPGSGRLRLIETTLLVLLGLLLSIATVNDVVRQTHVNNRLIADLSTWRTYTGHAYHNLSIEQELFGAGSQHEVVCGNTSPGAPKARTQLCLVIYGPTAGGRRTVHGGWYLPPKVEDVRADRYGCFGAASRRMCPR
;
A
#
# COMPACT_ATOMS: atom_id res chain seq x y z
N MET A 1 -4.22 11.16 49.24
CA MET A 1 -3.16 10.75 48.27
C MET A 1 -2.92 11.76 47.13
N SER A 2 -3.60 12.91 47.11
CA SER A 2 -3.49 13.88 45.99
C SER A 2 -2.45 15.00 46.19
N ASP A 3 -1.96 15.21 47.42
CA ASP A 3 -0.99 16.27 47.72
C ASP A 3 0.44 15.92 47.29
N ALA A 4 0.85 14.67 47.45
CA ALA A 4 2.19 14.22 47.09
C ALA A 4 2.47 14.34 45.58
N THR A 5 1.46 14.10 44.74
CA THR A 5 1.56 14.22 43.27
C THR A 5 1.70 15.68 42.84
N ASN A 6 1.02 16.59 43.53
CA ASN A 6 1.11 18.03 43.28
C ASN A 6 2.46 18.63 43.72
N GLN A 7 3.04 18.13 44.82
CA GLN A 7 4.39 18.52 45.25
C GLN A 7 5.46 18.06 44.25
N ALA A 8 5.44 16.78 43.85
CA ALA A 8 6.40 16.24 42.89
C ALA A 8 6.33 16.94 41.52
N ALA A 9 5.13 17.32 41.07
CA ALA A 9 4.97 18.12 39.86
C ALA A 9 5.61 19.50 40.02
N ARG A 10 5.34 20.23 41.11
CA ARG A 10 5.90 21.57 41.38
C ARG A 10 7.43 21.57 41.40
N GLU A 11 8.04 20.55 41.99
CA GLU A 11 9.49 20.38 42.00
C GLU A 11 10.04 20.21 40.58
N ARG A 12 9.39 19.41 39.73
CA ARG A 12 9.79 19.19 38.34
C ARG A 12 9.78 20.48 37.50
N TRP A 13 8.81 21.37 37.73
CA TRP A 13 8.71 22.64 36.99
C TRP A 13 9.68 23.72 37.49
N SER A 14 10.20 23.61 38.73
CA SER A 14 11.17 24.55 39.28
C SER A 14 12.53 24.51 38.56
N ALA A 15 12.87 23.37 37.95
CA ALA A 15 14.09 23.18 37.16
C ALA A 15 14.07 23.90 35.79
N LEU A 16 12.90 24.36 35.34
CA LEU A 16 12.78 25.07 34.08
C LEU A 16 13.00 26.59 34.26
N PRO A 17 13.59 27.28 33.26
CA PRO A 17 13.67 28.75 33.22
C PRO A 17 12.29 29.39 33.40
N ALA A 18 12.23 30.56 34.02
CA ALA A 18 10.97 31.24 34.36
C ALA A 18 10.01 31.44 33.16
N SER A 19 10.56 31.55 31.95
CA SER A 19 9.79 31.66 30.70
C SER A 19 9.06 30.38 30.28
N LEU A 20 9.48 29.21 30.76
CA LEU A 20 8.95 27.89 30.40
C LEU A 20 8.16 27.21 31.52
N ARG A 21 7.96 27.88 32.67
CA ARG A 21 7.16 27.34 33.77
C ARG A 21 5.66 27.47 33.46
N PRO A 22 4.84 26.45 33.74
CA PRO A 22 3.38 26.58 33.68
C PRO A 22 2.94 27.71 34.60
N ARG A 23 2.20 28.69 34.07
CA ARG A 23 1.73 29.82 34.89
C ARG A 23 0.63 29.34 35.84
N PRO A 24 0.70 29.68 37.14
CA PRO A 24 -0.31 29.26 38.13
C PRO A 24 -1.65 29.99 37.99
N VAL A 25 -1.70 31.07 37.19
CA VAL A 25 -2.89 31.91 37.02
C VAL A 25 -3.14 32.09 35.53
N ASP A 26 -4.34 31.73 35.10
CA ASP A 26 -4.82 32.00 33.75
C ASP A 26 -4.93 33.51 33.53
N LEU A 27 -4.36 34.01 32.43
CA LEU A 27 -4.50 35.42 32.05
C LEU A 27 -5.99 35.72 31.83
N PRO A 28 -6.55 36.78 32.46
CA PRO A 28 -7.94 37.17 32.23
C PRO A 28 -8.15 37.48 30.73
N GLY A 29 -9.16 36.85 30.12
CA GLY A 29 -9.44 36.93 28.67
C GLY A 29 -8.89 35.76 27.82
N SER A 30 -8.11 34.85 28.40
CA SER A 30 -7.53 33.69 27.70
C SER A 30 -8.50 32.53 27.40
N GLY A 31 -9.71 32.53 27.98
CA GLY A 31 -10.69 31.45 27.81
C GLY A 31 -11.07 31.21 26.35
N ARG A 32 -11.22 32.28 25.56
CA ARG A 32 -11.52 32.20 24.12
C ARG A 32 -10.33 31.65 23.33
N LEU A 33 -9.11 31.99 23.75
CA LEU A 33 -7.86 31.53 23.16
C LEU A 33 -7.64 30.02 23.42
N ARG A 34 -7.89 29.55 24.65
CA ARG A 34 -7.89 28.12 24.98
C ARG A 34 -8.95 27.33 24.22
N LEU A 35 -10.15 27.88 24.06
CA LEU A 35 -11.23 27.24 23.30
C LEU A 35 -10.84 27.09 21.82
N ILE A 36 -10.24 28.12 21.23
CA ILE A 36 -9.73 28.07 19.86
C ILE A 36 -8.59 27.05 19.74
N GLU A 37 -7.62 27.09 20.65
CA GLU A 37 -6.47 26.18 20.67
C GLU A 37 -6.92 24.71 20.80
N THR A 38 -7.79 24.41 21.77
CA THR A 38 -8.34 23.06 21.95
C THR A 38 -9.15 22.60 20.74
N THR A 39 -9.97 23.48 20.15
CA THR A 39 -10.74 23.17 18.94
C THR A 39 -9.81 22.86 17.76
N LEU A 40 -8.73 23.64 17.60
CA LEU A 40 -7.70 23.41 16.57
C LEU A 40 -6.98 22.08 16.77
N LEU A 41 -6.57 21.78 18.00
CA LEU A 41 -5.91 20.51 18.33
C LEU A 41 -6.82 19.31 18.08
N VAL A 42 -8.12 19.43 18.42
CA VAL A 42 -9.12 18.39 18.14
C VAL A 42 -9.33 18.21 16.63
N LEU A 43 -9.47 19.30 15.88
CA LEU A 43 -9.59 19.27 14.42
C LEU A 43 -8.35 18.63 13.78
N LEU A 44 -7.15 19.01 14.22
CA LEU A 44 -5.90 18.46 13.72
C LEU A 44 -5.81 16.96 14.01
N GLY A 45 -6.16 16.55 15.23
CA GLY A 45 -6.22 15.13 15.61
C GLY A 45 -7.23 14.34 14.78
N LEU A 46 -8.40 14.91 14.49
CA LEU A 46 -9.42 14.30 13.64
C LEU A 46 -8.91 14.11 12.20
N LEU A 47 -8.31 15.15 11.61
CA LEU A 47 -7.76 15.09 10.25
C LEU A 47 -6.64 14.06 10.14
N LEU A 48 -5.73 14.02 11.12
CA LEU A 48 -4.67 13.02 11.18
C LEU A 48 -5.24 11.60 11.30
N SER A 49 -6.28 11.41 12.11
CA SER A 49 -6.93 10.10 12.28
C SER A 49 -7.62 9.63 10.99
N ILE A 50 -8.28 10.52 10.26
CA ILE A 50 -8.89 10.20 8.96
C ILE A 50 -7.79 9.84 7.96
N ALA A 51 -6.70 10.61 7.92
CA ALA A 51 -5.59 10.34 7.03
C ALA A 51 -4.93 8.98 7.31
N THR A 52 -4.72 8.62 8.58
CA THR A 52 -4.13 7.32 8.95
C THR A 52 -5.07 6.16 8.62
N VAL A 53 -6.37 6.27 8.88
CA VAL A 53 -7.35 5.25 8.49
C VAL A 53 -7.35 5.06 6.97
N ASN A 54 -7.35 6.15 6.20
CA ASN A 54 -7.28 6.08 4.74
C ASN A 54 -5.99 5.41 4.25
N ASP A 55 -4.85 5.73 4.87
CA ASP A 55 -3.57 5.13 4.52
C ASP A 55 -3.55 3.62 4.83
N VAL A 56 -4.06 3.21 6.00
CA VAL A 56 -4.20 1.80 6.37
C VAL A 56 -5.16 1.06 5.45
N VAL A 57 -6.31 1.63 5.10
CA VAL A 57 -7.26 1.03 4.15
C VAL A 57 -6.61 0.86 2.78
N ARG A 58 -5.84 1.85 2.33
CA ARG A 58 -5.11 1.76 1.06
C ARG A 58 -4.06 0.66 1.10
N GLN A 59 -3.27 0.57 2.17
CA GLN A 59 -2.25 -0.47 2.33
C GLN A 59 -2.88 -1.87 2.42
N THR A 60 -3.97 -2.04 3.16
CA THR A 60 -4.67 -3.33 3.27
C THR A 60 -5.28 -3.75 1.93
N HIS A 61 -5.84 -2.83 1.15
CA HIS A 61 -6.34 -3.13 -0.19
C HIS A 61 -5.22 -3.59 -1.13
N VAL A 62 -4.05 -2.93 -1.09
CA VAL A 62 -2.86 -3.34 -1.85
C VAL A 62 -2.40 -4.72 -1.43
N ASN A 63 -2.31 -4.98 -0.12
CA ASN A 63 -1.83 -6.28 0.39
C ASN A 63 -2.80 -7.42 0.04
N ASN A 64 -4.10 -7.20 0.20
CA ASN A 64 -5.13 -8.19 -0.18
C ASN A 64 -5.11 -8.48 -1.69
N ARG A 65 -4.88 -7.44 -2.51
CA ARG A 65 -4.75 -7.60 -3.96
C ARG A 65 -3.52 -8.42 -4.32
N LEU A 66 -2.38 -8.12 -3.70
CA LEU A 66 -1.14 -8.88 -3.86
C LEU A 66 -1.34 -10.37 -3.51
N ILE A 67 -1.97 -10.66 -2.36
CA ILE A 67 -2.27 -12.04 -1.95
C ILE A 67 -3.17 -12.73 -2.99
N ALA A 68 -4.19 -12.03 -3.49
CA ALA A 68 -5.10 -12.57 -4.51
C ALA A 68 -4.39 -12.84 -5.84
N ASP A 69 -3.47 -11.98 -6.27
CA ASP A 69 -2.68 -12.15 -7.48
C ASP A 69 -1.73 -13.35 -7.37
N LEU A 70 -1.05 -13.49 -6.23
CA LEU A 70 -0.22 -14.67 -5.92
C LEU A 70 -1.05 -15.97 -5.94
N SER A 71 -2.22 -15.96 -5.32
CA SER A 71 -3.15 -17.11 -5.30
C SER A 71 -3.66 -17.45 -6.70
N THR A 72 -4.02 -16.43 -7.48
CA THR A 72 -4.47 -16.58 -8.87
C THR A 72 -3.38 -17.20 -9.73
N TRP A 73 -2.16 -16.67 -9.63
CA TRP A 73 -1.00 -17.16 -10.35
C TRP A 73 -0.72 -18.64 -10.05
N ARG A 74 -0.64 -19.00 -8.76
CA ARG A 74 -0.39 -20.38 -8.32
C ARG A 74 -1.44 -21.33 -8.87
N THR A 75 -2.70 -20.91 -8.84
CA THR A 75 -3.79 -21.77 -9.33
C THR A 75 -3.75 -21.93 -10.85
N TYR A 76 -3.37 -20.89 -11.60
CA TYR A 76 -3.33 -20.94 -13.07
C TYR A 76 -2.12 -21.70 -13.61
N THR A 77 -0.99 -21.62 -12.91
CA THR A 77 0.29 -22.16 -13.41
C THR A 77 0.70 -23.46 -12.73
N GLY A 78 0.09 -23.81 -11.60
CA GLY A 78 0.52 -24.94 -10.77
C GLY A 78 1.87 -24.74 -10.08
N HIS A 79 2.50 -23.56 -10.24
CA HIS A 79 3.82 -23.29 -9.69
C HIS A 79 3.74 -22.38 -8.45
N ALA A 80 4.27 -22.88 -7.34
CA ALA A 80 4.43 -22.14 -6.10
C ALA A 80 5.73 -21.32 -6.10
N TYR A 81 5.82 -20.28 -6.93
CA TYR A 81 6.97 -19.38 -6.84
C TYR A 81 6.81 -18.40 -5.68
N HIS A 82 7.87 -18.29 -4.87
CA HIS A 82 8.02 -17.28 -3.83
C HIS A 82 8.58 -15.95 -4.38
N ASN A 83 9.22 -15.98 -5.55
CA ASN A 83 9.88 -14.85 -6.18
C ASN A 83 9.19 -14.47 -7.49
N LEU A 84 7.93 -14.03 -7.40
CA LEU A 84 7.27 -13.41 -8.54
C LEU A 84 7.88 -12.01 -8.71
N SER A 85 8.52 -11.76 -9.86
CA SER A 85 8.74 -10.38 -10.31
C SER A 85 7.39 -9.86 -10.74
N ILE A 86 6.62 -9.39 -9.77
CA ILE A 86 5.40 -8.65 -10.04
C ILE A 86 5.87 -7.31 -10.59
N GLU A 87 6.18 -7.28 -11.87
CA GLU A 87 6.14 -6.06 -12.65
C GLU A 87 4.67 -5.67 -12.76
N GLN A 88 4.17 -5.10 -11.66
CA GLN A 88 3.08 -4.15 -11.71
C GLN A 88 3.59 -2.95 -12.53
N GLU A 89 3.77 -3.12 -13.83
CA GLU A 89 3.48 -2.01 -14.72
C GLU A 89 1.99 -1.76 -14.55
N LEU A 90 1.67 -0.89 -13.59
CA LEU A 90 0.50 -0.05 -13.70
C LEU A 90 0.67 0.61 -15.06
N PHE A 91 0.00 0.09 -16.08
CA PHE A 91 -0.04 0.67 -17.42
C PHE A 91 -0.71 2.06 -17.32
N GLY A 92 0.03 3.05 -16.82
CA GLY A 92 -0.49 4.34 -16.36
C GLY A 92 -1.50 4.23 -15.22
N ALA A 93 -1.71 5.34 -14.51
CA ALA A 93 -2.78 5.48 -13.51
C ALA A 93 -4.21 5.33 -14.08
N GLY A 94 -4.37 4.96 -15.37
CA GLY A 94 -5.64 4.90 -16.10
C GLY A 94 -5.96 3.55 -16.77
N SER A 95 -5.07 2.55 -16.75
CA SER A 95 -5.44 1.22 -17.22
C SER A 95 -6.03 0.38 -16.09
N GLN A 96 -7.17 -0.25 -16.34
CA GLN A 96 -7.77 -1.17 -15.39
C GLN A 96 -7.13 -2.57 -15.43
N HIS A 97 -6.11 -2.79 -16.25
CA HIS A 97 -5.46 -4.09 -16.41
C HIS A 97 -4.07 -4.11 -15.81
N GLU A 98 -3.80 -5.14 -15.03
CA GLU A 98 -2.47 -5.40 -14.48
C GLU A 98 -1.87 -6.60 -15.16
N VAL A 99 -0.55 -6.57 -15.31
CA VAL A 99 0.22 -7.69 -15.80
C VAL A 99 0.98 -8.28 -14.62
N VAL A 100 0.95 -9.60 -14.48
CA VAL A 100 1.74 -10.33 -13.50
C VAL A 100 2.62 -11.30 -14.26
N CYS A 101 3.93 -11.13 -14.18
CA CYS A 101 4.90 -12.00 -14.84
C CYS A 101 5.64 -12.90 -13.85
N GLY A 102 5.98 -14.10 -14.29
CA GLY A 102 6.70 -15.07 -13.47
C GLY A 102 7.39 -16.12 -14.32
N ASN A 103 8.55 -16.59 -13.85
CA ASN A 103 9.28 -17.65 -14.55
C ASN A 103 8.43 -18.93 -14.65
N THR A 104 8.51 -19.64 -15.78
CA THR A 104 7.89 -20.96 -15.96
C THR A 104 8.66 -22.08 -15.25
N SER A 105 9.93 -21.84 -14.91
CA SER A 105 10.80 -22.79 -14.20
C SER A 105 11.55 -22.11 -13.05
N PRO A 106 12.01 -22.84 -12.01
CA PRO A 106 12.71 -22.25 -10.88
C PRO A 106 13.98 -21.49 -11.29
N GLY A 107 14.21 -20.33 -10.66
CA GLY A 107 15.36 -19.48 -10.93
C GLY A 107 15.16 -18.04 -10.43
N ALA A 108 16.21 -17.22 -10.54
CA ALA A 108 16.14 -15.80 -10.24
C ALA A 108 15.14 -15.07 -11.17
N PRO A 109 14.58 -13.93 -10.76
CA PRO A 109 13.70 -13.12 -11.60
C PRO A 109 14.28 -12.88 -13.01
N LYS A 110 13.44 -13.01 -14.05
CA LYS A 110 13.81 -12.88 -15.48
C LYS A 110 14.92 -13.84 -15.96
N ALA A 111 15.43 -14.75 -15.14
CA ALA A 111 16.50 -15.66 -15.55
C ALA A 111 16.02 -16.79 -16.49
N ARG A 112 14.71 -16.97 -16.62
CA ARG A 112 14.06 -18.03 -17.38
C ARG A 112 12.93 -17.43 -18.23
N THR A 113 12.37 -18.25 -19.12
CA THR A 113 11.13 -17.91 -19.81
C THR A 113 10.09 -17.51 -18.80
N GLN A 114 9.43 -16.38 -19.05
CA GLN A 114 8.35 -15.90 -18.20
C GLN A 114 7.02 -16.16 -18.87
N LEU A 115 6.03 -16.45 -18.04
CA LEU A 115 4.63 -16.35 -18.37
C LEU A 115 4.15 -15.00 -17.84
N CYS A 116 3.28 -14.30 -18.56
CA CYS A 116 2.71 -13.03 -18.13
C CYS A 116 1.20 -13.10 -18.23
N LEU A 117 0.49 -12.94 -17.11
CA LEU A 117 -0.97 -12.98 -17.02
C LEU A 117 -1.53 -11.57 -16.96
N VAL A 118 -2.59 -11.32 -17.74
CA VAL A 118 -3.39 -10.11 -17.63
C VAL A 118 -4.52 -10.35 -16.63
N ILE A 119 -4.48 -9.62 -15.52
CA ILE A 119 -5.39 -9.77 -14.40
C ILE A 119 -6.13 -8.45 -14.19
N TYR A 120 -7.45 -8.49 -14.20
CA TYR A 120 -8.28 -7.33 -13.84
C TYR A 120 -9.66 -7.70 -13.34
N GLY A 121 -10.27 -6.72 -12.66
CA GLY A 121 -11.54 -6.89 -11.96
C GLY A 121 -11.39 -7.15 -10.46
N PRO A 122 -12.51 -7.32 -9.74
CA PRO A 122 -12.54 -7.49 -8.30
C PRO A 122 -11.98 -8.86 -7.87
N THR A 123 -11.52 -8.93 -6.62
CA THR A 123 -11.15 -10.20 -5.99
C THR A 123 -12.41 -10.95 -5.57
N ALA A 124 -12.63 -12.15 -6.12
CA ALA A 124 -13.72 -13.06 -5.76
C ALA A 124 -13.13 -14.41 -5.32
N GLY A 125 -13.53 -14.92 -4.15
CA GLY A 125 -13.02 -16.19 -3.61
C GLY A 125 -11.50 -16.21 -3.40
N GLY A 126 -10.91 -15.05 -3.07
CA GLY A 126 -9.45 -14.91 -2.87
C GLY A 126 -8.63 -14.93 -4.17
N ARG A 127 -9.28 -14.79 -5.33
CA ARG A 127 -8.65 -14.81 -6.65
C ARG A 127 -9.19 -13.68 -7.53
N ARG A 128 -8.47 -13.36 -8.60
CA ARG A 128 -8.87 -12.38 -9.61
C ARG A 128 -8.98 -13.05 -10.97
N THR A 129 -9.72 -12.42 -11.87
CA THR A 129 -10.00 -12.98 -13.19
C THR A 129 -8.79 -12.79 -14.12
N VAL A 130 -8.33 -13.89 -14.71
CA VAL A 130 -7.30 -13.89 -15.76
C VAL A 130 -8.00 -13.78 -17.10
N HIS A 131 -7.64 -12.76 -17.87
CA HIS A 131 -8.25 -12.50 -19.18
C HIS A 131 -7.39 -12.96 -20.34
N GLY A 132 -6.17 -13.43 -20.06
CA GLY A 132 -5.26 -14.02 -21.03
C GLY A 132 -3.81 -13.78 -20.64
N GLY A 133 -2.90 -14.00 -21.58
CA GLY A 133 -1.50 -13.68 -21.39
C GLY A 133 -0.59 -14.15 -22.54
N TRP A 134 0.72 -13.97 -22.34
CA TRP A 134 1.78 -14.29 -23.29
C TRP A 134 3.03 -14.82 -22.57
N TYR A 135 4.00 -15.31 -23.34
CA TYR A 135 5.32 -15.66 -22.84
C TYR A 135 6.34 -14.57 -23.20
N LEU A 136 7.36 -14.44 -22.36
CA LEU A 136 8.54 -13.61 -22.60
C LEU A 136 9.81 -14.46 -22.49
N PRO A 137 10.84 -14.19 -23.31
CA PRO A 137 12.13 -14.83 -23.18
C PRO A 137 12.85 -14.39 -21.89
N PRO A 138 13.92 -15.09 -21.48
CA PRO A 138 14.73 -14.66 -20.35
C PRO A 138 15.37 -13.28 -20.59
N LYS A 139 15.47 -12.47 -19.53
CA LYS A 139 16.20 -11.19 -19.47
C LYS A 139 15.71 -10.11 -20.43
N VAL A 140 14.46 -10.20 -20.90
CA VAL A 140 13.83 -9.11 -21.67
C VAL A 140 12.82 -8.36 -20.83
N GLU A 141 12.55 -7.13 -21.25
CA GLU A 141 11.43 -6.34 -20.76
C GLU A 141 10.13 -6.74 -21.47
N ASP A 142 8.99 -6.40 -20.89
CA ASP A 142 7.69 -6.68 -21.49
C ASP A 142 7.37 -5.72 -22.66
N VAL A 143 8.10 -5.86 -23.76
CA VAL A 143 7.83 -5.15 -25.01
C VAL A 143 7.07 -6.07 -25.95
N ARG A 144 6.04 -5.54 -26.61
CA ARG A 144 5.16 -6.32 -27.49
C ARG A 144 5.89 -7.12 -28.58
N ALA A 145 7.03 -6.62 -29.05
CA ALA A 145 7.85 -7.28 -30.07
C ALA A 145 8.52 -8.58 -29.57
N ASP A 146 8.78 -8.69 -28.27
CA ASP A 146 9.46 -9.83 -27.65
C ASP A 146 8.49 -10.89 -27.10
N ARG A 147 7.19 -10.56 -27.06
CA ARG A 147 6.14 -11.48 -26.65
C ARG A 147 6.07 -12.64 -27.64
N TYR A 148 5.87 -13.85 -27.13
CA TYR A 148 5.59 -15.01 -27.99
C TYR A 148 4.56 -15.92 -27.33
N GLY A 149 3.79 -16.62 -28.16
CA GLY A 149 2.66 -17.41 -27.70
C GLY A 149 1.54 -16.55 -27.12
N CYS A 150 0.33 -17.07 -27.19
CA CYS A 150 -0.80 -16.47 -26.50
C CYS A 150 -1.70 -17.54 -25.92
N PHE A 151 -2.25 -17.27 -24.75
CA PHE A 151 -3.11 -18.22 -24.05
C PHE A 151 -4.30 -17.51 -23.38
N GLY A 152 -5.37 -18.28 -23.17
CA GLY A 152 -6.65 -17.77 -22.69
C GLY A 152 -7.36 -16.88 -23.72
N ALA A 153 -8.35 -16.12 -23.27
CA ALA A 153 -9.11 -15.19 -24.10
C ALA A 153 -8.37 -13.85 -24.34
N ALA A 154 -7.04 -13.89 -24.44
CA ALA A 154 -6.22 -12.70 -24.62
C ALA A 154 -6.70 -11.92 -25.85
N SER A 155 -7.05 -10.64 -25.66
CA SER A 155 -7.53 -9.82 -26.78
C SER A 155 -6.44 -9.72 -27.86
N ARG A 156 -6.82 -9.72 -29.15
CA ARG A 156 -5.91 -9.65 -30.33
C ARG A 156 -4.87 -8.50 -30.28
N ARG A 157 -5.02 -7.52 -29.39
CA ARG A 157 -4.10 -6.39 -29.22
C ARG A 157 -3.04 -6.61 -28.12
N MET A 158 -3.22 -7.59 -27.25
CA MET A 158 -2.30 -7.91 -26.14
C MET A 158 -1.24 -8.94 -26.56
N CYS A 159 -1.61 -9.82 -27.48
CA CYS A 159 -0.75 -10.84 -28.06
C CYS A 159 0.32 -10.25 -29.00
N PRO A 160 1.42 -11.01 -29.22
CA PRO A 160 2.29 -10.78 -30.36
C PRO A 160 1.48 -10.78 -31.67
N ARG A 161 1.98 -10.05 -32.67
CA ARG A 161 1.33 -9.97 -33.99
C ARG A 161 1.37 -11.31 -34.70
#